data_AF-A0A178TKD8-F1
#
_entry.id   AF-A0A178TKD8-F1
#
_cell.length_a   1.000
_cell.length_b   1.000
_cell.length_c   1.000
_cell.angle_alpha   90.00
_cell.angle_beta   90.00
_cell.angle_gamma   90.00
#
_symmetry.space_group_name_H-M   'P 1'
#
loop_
_entity.id
_entity.type
_entity.pdbx_description
1 polymer ?
#
loop_
_entity_poly.entity_id
_entity_poly.type
_entity_poly.pdbx_seq_one_letter_code
_entity_poly.pdbx_strand_id
1 'polypeptide(L)'
;MMKRQRWLIVYVLFMFFAISSPYWLWKLNPETTLNVLIINKTVPDETYREHAGLVWLLNQQKYVKPNGTRYKLSKDYVGFMPNGKKERPWPTSLQPYDVIYVADTYGVYENDFTAEKKRETLEKSVWRFDRARSESLARCDVCRKQNAYCGV
;
A
#
# COMPACT_ATOMS: atom_id res chain seq x y z
N MET A 1 44.16 25.75 -32.20
CA MET A 1 43.46 26.12 -30.95
C MET A 1 42.01 25.59 -30.87
N MET A 2 41.21 25.69 -31.94
CA MET A 2 39.79 25.27 -31.98
C MET A 2 39.50 23.77 -31.73
N LYS A 3 40.42 22.85 -32.07
CA LYS A 3 40.18 21.39 -31.95
C LYS A 3 40.09 20.94 -30.48
N ARG A 4 41.00 21.40 -29.62
CA ARG A 4 41.04 21.04 -28.19
C ARG A 4 39.80 21.56 -27.44
N GLN A 5 39.31 22.73 -27.81
CA GLN A 5 38.10 23.33 -27.24
C GLN A 5 36.83 22.57 -27.65
N ARG A 6 36.76 22.08 -28.89
CA ARG A 6 35.67 21.19 -29.35
C ARG A 6 35.59 19.88 -28.57
N TRP A 7 36.74 19.25 -28.28
CA TRP A 7 36.79 18.02 -27.47
C TRP A 7 36.33 18.25 -26.02
N LEU A 8 36.68 19.39 -25.42
CA LEU A 8 36.18 19.76 -24.09
C LEU A 8 34.66 19.90 -24.07
N ILE A 9 34.08 20.54 -25.08
CA ILE A 9 32.62 20.69 -25.19
C ILE A 9 31.95 19.31 -25.32
N VAL A 10 32.47 18.42 -26.16
CA VAL A 10 31.95 17.05 -26.31
C VAL A 10 32.03 16.28 -25.00
N TYR A 11 33.15 16.38 -24.27
CA TYR A 11 33.31 15.71 -22.98
C TYR A 11 32.30 16.21 -21.94
N VAL A 12 32.11 17.53 -21.84
CA VAL A 12 31.13 18.13 -20.92
C VAL A 12 29.71 17.68 -21.27
N LEU A 13 29.35 17.66 -22.54
CA LEU A 13 28.03 17.17 -22.99
C LEU A 13 27.85 15.70 -22.67
N PHE A 14 28.84 14.86 -22.94
CA PHE A 14 28.79 13.44 -22.62
C PHE A 14 28.61 13.21 -21.12
N MET A 15 29.36 13.92 -20.27
CA MET A 15 29.23 13.82 -18.82
C MET A 15 27.84 14.27 -18.35
N PHE A 16 27.29 15.34 -18.93
CA PHE A 16 25.94 15.79 -18.65
C PHE A 16 24.88 14.73 -19.01
N PHE A 17 24.99 14.10 -20.18
CA PHE A 17 24.07 13.03 -20.59
C PHE A 17 24.25 11.77 -19.73
N ALA A 18 25.47 11.41 -19.37
CA ALA A 18 25.74 10.27 -18.50
C ALA A 18 25.10 10.45 -17.12
N ILE A 19 25.26 11.64 -16.51
CA ILE A 19 24.66 11.96 -15.21
C ILE A 19 23.13 12.03 -15.28
N SER A 20 22.57 12.58 -16.37
CA SER A 20 21.12 12.68 -16.54
C SER A 20 20.48 11.39 -17.08
N SER A 21 21.27 10.40 -17.49
CA SER A 21 20.76 9.16 -18.12
C SER A 21 19.72 8.40 -17.30
N PRO A 22 19.81 8.27 -15.96
CA PRO A 22 18.79 7.53 -15.20
C PRO A 22 17.41 8.19 -15.30
N TYR A 23 17.34 9.52 -15.37
CA TYR A 23 16.09 10.25 -15.53
C TYR A 23 15.46 9.99 -16.90
N TRP A 24 16.25 10.01 -17.97
CA TRP A 24 15.78 9.74 -19.32
C TRP A 24 15.33 8.29 -19.49
N LEU A 25 16.13 7.34 -19.00
CA LEU A 25 15.79 5.92 -19.02
C LEU A 25 14.50 5.66 -18.22
N TRP A 26 14.37 6.28 -17.04
CA TRP A 26 13.13 6.21 -16.27
C TRP A 26 11.97 6.81 -17.04
N LYS A 27 12.11 7.98 -17.68
CA LYS A 27 11.04 8.63 -18.43
C LYS A 27 10.52 7.76 -19.59
N LEU A 28 11.41 7.09 -20.31
CA LEU A 28 11.09 6.25 -21.46
C LEU A 28 10.55 4.86 -21.11
N ASN A 29 10.74 4.39 -19.87
CA ASN A 29 10.24 3.10 -19.44
C ASN A 29 8.69 3.04 -19.56
N PRO A 30 8.08 2.03 -20.21
CA PRO A 30 6.62 1.91 -20.27
C PRO A 30 5.98 1.75 -18.90
N GLU A 31 4.70 2.13 -18.79
CA GLU A 31 3.88 1.85 -17.61
C GLU A 31 3.33 0.41 -17.71
N THR A 32 3.25 -0.28 -16.57
CA THR A 32 2.77 -1.66 -16.49
C THR A 32 1.55 -1.74 -15.58
N THR A 33 0.54 -2.49 -15.99
CA THR A 33 -0.66 -2.68 -15.16
C THR A 33 -0.38 -3.74 -14.11
N LEU A 34 -0.54 -3.38 -12.84
CA LEU A 34 -0.45 -4.31 -11.71
C LEU A 34 -1.48 -3.86 -10.68
N ASN A 35 -2.50 -4.68 -10.42
CA ASN A 35 -3.58 -4.35 -9.49
C ASN A 35 -3.25 -4.86 -8.08
N VAL A 36 -2.79 -3.95 -7.22
CA VAL A 36 -2.32 -4.24 -5.87
C VAL A 36 -3.38 -3.80 -4.86
N LEU A 37 -3.84 -4.72 -4.03
CA LEU A 37 -4.63 -4.42 -2.85
C LEU A 37 -3.71 -4.16 -1.66
N ILE A 38 -3.65 -2.91 -1.20
CA ILE A 38 -2.90 -2.53 -0.01
C ILE A 38 -3.85 -2.56 1.19
N ILE A 39 -3.54 -3.37 2.20
CA ILE A 39 -4.31 -3.49 3.44
C ILE A 39 -3.45 -2.94 4.58
N ASN A 40 -3.98 -1.94 5.28
CA ASN A 40 -3.29 -1.32 6.41
C ASN A 40 -4.29 -0.82 7.46
N LYS A 41 -4.30 -1.49 8.62
CA LYS A 41 -5.17 -1.15 9.74
C LYS A 41 -4.55 -0.10 10.66
N THR A 42 -3.23 0.08 10.62
CA THR A 42 -2.47 0.98 11.50
C THR A 42 -2.05 2.23 10.72
N VAL A 43 -2.95 3.20 10.63
CA VAL A 43 -2.68 4.51 10.02
C VAL A 43 -2.97 5.59 11.06
N PRO A 44 -2.04 5.85 12.00
CA PRO A 44 -2.27 6.73 13.13
C PRO A 44 -2.37 8.21 12.71
N ASP A 45 -1.69 8.58 11.62
CA ASP A 45 -1.56 9.95 11.15
C ASP A 45 -1.62 10.06 9.61
N GLU A 46 -1.64 11.30 9.11
CA GLU A 46 -1.66 11.60 7.67
C GLU A 46 -0.33 11.36 6.95
N THR A 47 0.70 10.84 7.61
CA THR A 47 1.97 10.53 6.94
C THR A 47 1.90 9.22 6.17
N TYR A 48 0.96 8.33 6.53
CA TYR A 48 0.77 7.01 5.92
C TYR A 48 2.07 6.18 5.86
N ARG A 49 2.97 6.40 6.82
CA ARG A 49 4.35 5.89 6.81
C ARG A 49 4.45 4.40 6.52
N GLU A 50 3.56 3.62 7.10
CA GLU A 50 3.57 2.16 7.05
C GLU A 50 3.39 1.57 5.65
N HIS A 51 2.73 2.29 4.72
CA HIS A 51 2.60 1.85 3.31
C HIS A 51 3.17 2.86 2.29
N ALA A 52 3.78 3.96 2.76
CA ALA A 52 4.38 4.98 1.91
C ALA A 52 5.52 4.42 1.03
N GLY A 53 6.38 3.58 1.60
CA GLY A 53 7.47 2.96 0.86
C GLY A 53 6.99 2.09 -0.30
N LEU A 54 5.92 1.33 -0.10
CA LEU A 54 5.32 0.51 -1.15
C LEU A 54 4.73 1.39 -2.27
N VAL A 55 3.92 2.39 -1.93
CA VAL A 55 3.31 3.27 -2.93
C VAL A 55 4.38 4.02 -3.73
N TRP A 56 5.47 4.45 -3.07
CA TRP A 56 6.62 5.02 -3.75
C TRP A 56 7.25 4.03 -4.74
N LEU A 57 7.51 2.79 -4.31
CA LEU A 57 8.08 1.75 -5.17
C LEU A 57 7.19 1.47 -6.38
N LEU A 58 5.87 1.33 -6.16
CA LEU A 58 4.92 1.07 -7.23
C LEU A 58 4.95 2.16 -8.30
N ASN A 59 4.91 3.42 -7.86
CA ASN A 59 4.97 4.55 -8.77
C ASN A 59 6.34 4.68 -9.47
N GLN A 60 7.43 4.34 -8.79
CA GLN A 60 8.77 4.45 -9.35
C GLN A 60 9.10 3.35 -10.35
N GLN A 61 8.51 2.16 -10.18
CA GLN A 61 8.50 1.10 -11.18
C GLN A 61 7.41 1.27 -12.25
N LYS A 62 6.67 2.39 -12.21
CA LYS A 62 5.58 2.73 -13.14
C LYS A 62 4.46 1.69 -13.20
N TYR A 63 4.17 1.07 -12.06
CA TYR A 63 2.97 0.26 -11.91
C TYR A 63 1.74 1.17 -11.81
N VAL A 64 0.74 0.87 -12.63
CA VAL A 64 -0.54 1.57 -12.67
C VAL A 64 -1.68 0.61 -12.39
N LYS A 65 -2.78 1.17 -11.88
CA LYS A 65 -4.03 0.43 -11.67
C LYS A 65 -4.65 0.03 -13.01
N PRO A 66 -5.64 -0.88 -13.03
CA PRO A 66 -6.33 -1.29 -14.27
C PRO A 66 -6.95 -0.13 -15.08
N ASN A 67 -7.28 0.99 -14.40
CA ASN A 67 -7.79 2.20 -15.04
C ASN A 67 -6.70 3.16 -15.57
N GLY A 68 -5.44 2.73 -15.58
CA GLY A 68 -4.28 3.52 -16.01
C GLY A 68 -3.84 4.61 -15.02
N THR A 69 -4.45 4.72 -13.84
CA THR A 69 -4.08 5.73 -12.87
C THR A 69 -3.02 5.23 -11.89
N ARG A 70 -2.13 6.13 -11.46
CA ARG A 70 -1.08 5.87 -10.47
C ARG A 70 -1.65 5.62 -9.07
N TYR A 71 -0.84 4.95 -8.25
CA TYR A 71 -1.15 4.70 -6.85
C TYR A 71 -1.02 5.98 -6.02
N LYS A 72 -2.04 6.26 -5.23
CA LYS A 72 -2.16 7.42 -4.35
C LYS A 72 -2.10 6.96 -2.91
N LEU A 73 -1.10 7.47 -2.19
CA LEU A 73 -0.83 7.14 -0.80
C LEU A 73 -2.07 7.26 0.10
N SER A 74 -2.77 8.39 0.04
CA SER A 74 -3.92 8.62 0.90
C SER A 74 -5.21 7.91 0.47
N LYS A 75 -5.28 7.29 -0.71
CA LYS A 75 -6.56 6.78 -1.29
C LYS A 75 -6.55 5.28 -1.63
N ASP A 76 -5.40 4.75 -2.04
CA ASP A 76 -5.31 3.40 -2.60
C ASP A 76 -4.84 2.40 -1.53
N TYR A 77 -5.60 2.29 -0.44
CA TYR A 77 -5.45 1.26 0.60
C TYR A 77 -6.82 0.95 1.23
N VAL A 78 -6.93 -0.18 1.92
CA VAL A 78 -8.08 -0.59 2.76
C VAL A 78 -7.65 -0.57 4.22
N GLY A 79 -8.50 -0.03 5.09
CA GLY A 79 -8.25 0.07 6.53
C GLY A 79 -8.52 1.47 7.08
N PHE A 80 -7.87 1.82 8.20
CA PHE A 80 -8.25 3.01 8.98
C PHE A 80 -7.87 4.32 8.28
N MET A 81 -8.81 5.27 8.23
CA MET A 81 -8.55 6.63 7.74
C MET A 81 -8.36 7.58 8.93
N PRO A 82 -7.18 8.21 9.07
CA PRO A 82 -6.92 9.19 10.14
C PRO A 82 -7.89 10.36 10.02
N ASN A 83 -8.17 10.79 8.78
CA ASN A 83 -9.14 11.83 8.49
C ASN A 83 -10.55 11.26 8.44
N GLY A 84 -11.32 11.57 9.49
CA GLY A 84 -12.70 11.15 9.64
C GLY A 84 -12.90 9.94 10.54
N LYS A 85 -11.81 9.33 11.08
CA LYS A 85 -11.85 8.21 12.03
C LYS A 85 -12.77 7.06 11.58
N LYS A 86 -12.71 6.73 10.29
CA LYS A 86 -13.53 5.69 9.64
C LYS A 86 -12.65 4.65 8.99
N GLU A 87 -13.13 3.41 8.93
CA GLU A 87 -12.49 2.35 8.18
C GLU A 87 -12.96 2.37 6.72
N ARG A 88 -12.02 2.29 5.79
CA ARG A 88 -12.29 2.18 4.37
C ARG A 88 -12.81 0.77 4.07
N PRO A 89 -13.91 0.63 3.32
CA PRO A 89 -14.55 -0.67 3.13
C PRO A 89 -13.65 -1.63 2.38
N TRP A 90 -13.81 -2.92 2.70
CA TRP A 90 -13.20 -4.01 1.97
C TRP A 90 -13.82 -4.13 0.57
N PRO A 91 -13.04 -4.56 -0.44
CA PRO A 91 -13.58 -4.86 -1.76
C PRO A 91 -14.51 -6.08 -1.69
N THR A 92 -15.56 -6.08 -2.51
CA THR A 92 -16.53 -7.20 -2.59
C THR A 92 -15.89 -8.51 -3.04
N SER A 93 -14.81 -8.46 -3.81
CA SER A 93 -14.06 -9.62 -4.28
C SER A 93 -12.57 -9.32 -4.30
N LEU A 94 -11.76 -10.34 -3.99
CA LEU A 94 -10.30 -10.30 -4.07
C LEU A 94 -9.77 -10.78 -5.42
N GLN A 95 -10.61 -11.44 -6.23
CA GLN A 95 -10.20 -12.01 -7.53
C GLN A 95 -9.56 -11.02 -8.52
N PRO A 96 -9.96 -9.72 -8.57
CA PRO A 96 -9.36 -8.79 -9.52
C PRO A 96 -7.93 -8.36 -9.20
N TYR A 97 -7.41 -8.69 -8.01
CA TYR A 97 -6.10 -8.22 -7.55
C TYR A 97 -5.03 -9.25 -7.85
N ASP A 98 -3.94 -8.79 -8.46
CA ASP A 98 -2.77 -9.62 -8.77
C ASP A 98 -1.91 -9.84 -7.53
N VAL A 99 -1.89 -8.85 -6.63
CA VAL A 99 -1.09 -8.86 -5.41
C VAL A 99 -1.91 -8.30 -4.25
N ILE A 100 -1.84 -8.96 -3.11
CA ILE A 100 -2.38 -8.47 -1.85
C ILE A 100 -1.18 -8.18 -0.93
N TYR A 101 -1.02 -6.92 -0.56
CA TYR A 101 0.02 -6.47 0.37
C TYR A 101 -0.61 -6.09 1.71
N VAL A 102 -0.17 -6.76 2.77
CA VAL A 102 -0.63 -6.49 4.14
C VAL A 102 0.52 -5.79 4.86
N ALA A 103 0.37 -4.48 5.10
CA ALA A 103 1.42 -3.67 5.73
C ALA A 103 1.45 -3.89 7.25
N ASP A 104 0.32 -3.61 7.90
CA ASP A 104 0.16 -3.74 9.34
C ASP A 104 -1.31 -4.04 9.71
N THR A 105 -1.48 -4.97 10.65
CA THR A 105 -2.75 -5.48 11.15
C THR A 105 -2.98 -5.23 12.64
N TYR A 106 -2.03 -4.63 13.37
CA TYR A 106 -2.17 -4.41 14.81
C TYR A 106 -3.28 -3.41 15.15
N GLY A 107 -3.58 -2.47 14.25
CA GLY A 107 -4.63 -1.46 14.39
C GLY A 107 -4.16 -0.22 15.15
N VAL A 108 -5.04 0.79 15.19
CA VAL A 108 -4.79 2.06 15.88
C VAL A 108 -5.40 2.03 17.29
N TYR A 109 -4.66 2.51 18.28
CA TYR A 109 -5.10 2.67 19.68
C TYR A 109 -5.53 4.11 19.96
N GLU A 110 -6.37 4.35 20.97
CA GLU A 110 -6.78 5.71 21.38
C GLU A 110 -5.58 6.62 21.68
N ASN A 111 -4.53 6.03 22.25
CA ASN A 111 -3.31 6.74 22.61
C ASN A 111 -2.49 7.18 21.39
N ASP A 112 -2.70 6.58 20.21
CA ASP A 112 -1.96 6.93 18.99
C ASP A 112 -2.36 8.31 18.41
N PHE A 113 -3.53 8.83 18.83
CA PHE A 113 -4.01 10.16 18.44
C PHE A 113 -3.56 11.27 19.40
N THR A 114 -2.92 10.92 20.52
CA THR A 114 -2.52 11.87 21.55
C THR A 114 -1.00 11.99 21.52
N ALA A 115 -0.47 13.18 21.25
CA ALA A 115 0.98 13.43 21.12
C ALA A 115 1.79 13.24 22.43
N GLU A 116 1.21 12.64 23.47
CA GLU A 116 1.93 12.28 24.69
C GLU A 116 2.46 10.86 24.59
N LYS A 117 3.75 10.75 24.24
CA LYS A 117 4.57 9.56 24.52
C LYS A 117 4.59 9.31 26.04
N LYS A 118 3.56 8.64 26.58
CA LYS A 118 3.63 8.11 27.94
C LYS A 118 3.99 6.64 27.88
N ARG A 119 5.17 6.36 28.45
CA ARG A 119 5.77 5.04 28.61
C ARG A 119 4.76 4.08 29.23
N GLU A 120 4.63 2.93 28.57
CA GLU A 120 4.34 1.61 29.15
C GLU A 120 3.18 1.57 30.15
N THR A 121 1.96 1.37 29.64
CA THR A 121 0.95 0.59 30.36
C THR A 121 0.12 -0.15 29.31
N LEU A 122 0.13 -1.48 29.43
CA LEU A 122 -0.64 -2.41 28.60
C LEU A 122 -2.13 -2.12 28.75
N GLU A 123 -2.84 -1.57 27.75
CA GLU A 123 -4.29 -1.78 27.68
C GLU A 123 -5.00 -1.45 26.34
N LYS A 124 -5.88 -2.40 25.99
CA LYS A 124 -7.07 -2.40 25.12
C LYS A 124 -7.01 -1.70 23.75
N SER A 125 -6.89 -2.54 22.70
CA SER A 125 -7.29 -2.19 21.33
C SER A 125 -8.79 -1.91 21.26
N VAL A 126 -9.15 -0.69 20.86
CA VAL A 126 -10.54 -0.24 20.71
C VAL A 126 -11.26 -0.93 19.56
N TRP A 127 -10.52 -1.39 18.54
CA TRP A 127 -11.06 -2.16 17.42
C TRP A 127 -10.26 -3.43 17.19
N ARG A 128 -10.35 -4.33 18.17
CA ARG A 128 -9.85 -5.70 18.05
C ARG A 128 -10.52 -6.38 16.86
N PHE A 129 -9.73 -7.08 16.05
CA PHE A 129 -10.22 -7.89 14.93
C PHE A 129 -11.26 -8.88 15.48
N ASP A 130 -12.53 -8.63 15.18
CA ASP A 130 -13.61 -9.51 15.64
C ASP A 130 -13.54 -10.78 14.80
N ARG A 131 -12.77 -11.77 15.29
CA ARG A 131 -12.59 -13.11 14.70
C ARG A 131 -13.94 -13.80 14.43
N ALA A 132 -15.00 -13.35 15.09
CA ALA A 132 -16.36 -13.84 14.93
C ALA A 132 -16.91 -13.74 13.48
N ARG A 133 -16.43 -12.81 12.65
CA ARG A 133 -16.94 -12.68 11.26
C ARG A 133 -16.28 -13.61 10.24
N SER A 134 -15.06 -14.09 10.49
CA SER A 134 -14.43 -15.09 9.60
C SER A 134 -14.92 -16.51 9.89
N GLU A 135 -15.34 -16.79 11.12
CA GLU A 135 -15.90 -18.10 11.49
C GLU A 135 -17.33 -18.31 10.99
N SER A 136 -18.12 -17.25 10.78
CA SER A 136 -19.48 -17.39 10.23
C SER A 136 -19.51 -17.73 8.74
N LEU A 137 -18.53 -17.26 7.96
CA LEU A 137 -18.38 -17.66 6.56
C LEU A 137 -17.72 -19.04 6.40
N ALA A 138 -16.76 -19.39 7.27
CA ALA A 138 -16.13 -20.71 7.24
C ALA A 138 -17.05 -21.84 7.77
N ARG A 139 -17.96 -21.56 8.70
CA ARG A 139 -18.94 -22.56 9.20
C ARG A 139 -19.99 -22.96 8.17
N CYS A 140 -20.32 -22.09 7.21
CA CYS A 140 -21.30 -22.42 6.17
C CYS A 140 -20.79 -23.48 5.18
N ASP A 141 -19.48 -23.55 4.92
CA ASP A 141 -18.92 -24.56 4.00
C ASP A 141 -18.63 -25.91 4.67
N VAL A 142 -18.38 -25.92 5.98
CA VAL A 142 -18.14 -27.19 6.72
C VAL A 142 -19.45 -27.94 6.98
N CYS A 143 -20.57 -27.24 7.27
CA CYS A 143 -21.87 -27.90 7.47
C CYS A 143 -22.50 -28.46 6.18
N ARG A 144 -22.09 -28.00 4.98
CA ARG A 144 -22.61 -28.56 3.72
C ARG A 144 -21.93 -29.89 3.34
N LYS A 145 -20.74 -30.17 3.88
CA LYS A 145 -19.97 -31.39 3.56
C LYS A 145 -20.18 -32.56 4.52
N GLN A 146 -20.83 -32.35 5.65
CA GLN A 146 -21.17 -33.44 6.58
C GLN A 146 -22.68 -33.55 6.70
N ASN A 147 -23.21 -34.52 5.97
CA ASN A 147 -24.61 -34.91 5.91
C ASN A 147 -25.05 -35.52 7.26
N ALA A 148 -25.21 -34.69 8.30
CA ALA A 148 -25.53 -35.17 9.64
C ALA A 148 -26.48 -34.21 10.39
N TYR A 149 -27.77 -34.57 10.35
CA TYR A 149 -28.76 -34.45 11.43
C TYR A 149 -28.76 -33.14 12.27
N CYS A 150 -29.51 -32.14 11.81
CA CYS A 150 -30.17 -31.20 12.73
C CYS A 150 -31.56 -31.74 13.05
N GLY A 151 -31.70 -32.37 14.22
CA GLY A 151 -32.99 -32.68 14.83
C GLY A 151 -33.44 -31.51 15.71
N VAL A 152 -34.71 -31.12 15.49
CA VAL A 152 -35.67 -30.36 16.33
C VAL A 152 -35.16 -29.12 17.07
#